data_AF-A0A413HT30-F1
#
_entry.id   AF-A0A413HT30-F1
#
_cell.length_a   1.000
_cell.length_b   1.000
_cell.length_c   1.000
_cell.angle_alpha   90.00
_cell.angle_beta   90.00
_cell.angle_gamma   90.00
#
_symmetry.space_group_name_H-M   'P 1'
#
loop_
_entity.id
_entity.type
_entity.pdbx_description
1 polymer ?
#
loop_
_entity_poly.entity_id
_entity_poly.type
_entity_poly.pdbx_seq_one_letter_code
_entity_poly.pdbx_strand_id
1 'polypeptide(L)'
;MEINMKKQEEIFHEIQDMMGETKEGRIRWSVEVQTTEANPVEEKPVEHEDGLDWTIDECYVSYYCKYKGKDFCLITYEMLKTANSSTGEQKVKSSNMVFLPPLGMRFFDIHALLPYSIEVSNVLLDAIHRLWVMLLDMYKVDKGSIYLNVRPGTLTIEDEKN
;
A
#
# COMPACT_ATOMS: atom_id res chain seq x y z
N MET A 1 -15.44 0.47 20.81
CA MET A 1 -14.99 1.84 20.49
C MET A 1 -15.52 2.15 19.11
N GLU A 2 -16.34 3.18 18.95
CA GLU A 2 -16.65 3.69 17.61
C GLU A 2 -15.38 4.31 17.05
N ILE A 3 -14.83 3.70 15.99
CA ILE A 3 -13.79 4.32 15.20
C ILE A 3 -14.49 5.42 14.40
N ASN A 4 -14.27 6.68 14.76
CA ASN A 4 -14.74 7.81 13.95
C ASN A 4 -13.98 7.77 12.61
N MET A 5 -14.61 7.19 11.59
CA MET A 5 -14.01 6.98 10.29
C MET A 5 -13.90 8.33 9.56
N LYS A 6 -12.67 8.79 9.29
CA LYS A 6 -12.46 9.99 8.47
C LYS A 6 -13.04 9.76 7.07
N LYS A 7 -13.70 10.77 6.51
CA LYS A 7 -14.22 10.70 5.15
C LYS A 7 -13.08 10.78 4.14
N GLN A 8 -13.23 10.09 3.01
CA GLN A 8 -12.24 10.09 1.93
C GLN A 8 -11.84 11.49 1.44
N GLU A 9 -12.77 12.46 1.42
CA GLU A 9 -12.50 13.84 1.03
C GLU A 9 -11.57 14.56 2.01
N GLU A 10 -11.76 14.34 3.32
CA GLU A 10 -10.89 14.91 4.36
C GLU A 10 -9.47 14.37 4.22
N ILE A 11 -9.35 13.06 3.96
CA ILE A 11 -8.07 12.38 3.76
C ILE A 11 -7.37 12.89 2.50
N PHE A 12 -8.12 13.06 1.41
CA PHE A 12 -7.61 13.64 0.18
C PHE A 12 -7.01 15.04 0.42
N HIS A 13 -7.75 15.93 1.09
CA HIS A 13 -7.25 17.27 1.40
C HIS A 13 -6.04 17.26 2.33
N GLU A 14 -6.04 16.40 3.37
CA GLU A 14 -4.91 16.27 4.28
C GLU A 14 -3.65 15.79 3.54
N ILE A 15 -3.78 14.82 2.62
CA ILE A 15 -2.67 14.36 1.76
C ILE A 15 -2.16 15.49 0.86
N GLN A 16 -3.05 16.26 0.22
CA GLN A 16 -2.64 17.39 -0.63
C GLN A 16 -1.86 18.45 0.15
N ASP A 17 -2.34 18.82 1.35
CA ASP A 17 -1.66 19.76 2.23
C ASP A 17 -0.29 19.21 2.63
N MET A 18 -0.23 17.97 3.12
CA MET A 18 1.02 17.33 3.51
C MET A 18 2.01 17.24 2.34
N MET A 19 1.55 16.98 1.12
CA MET A 19 2.42 16.98 -0.07
C MET A 19 3.02 18.36 -0.33
N GLY A 20 2.25 19.44 -0.17
CA GLY A 20 2.75 20.81 -0.25
C GLY A 20 3.85 21.06 0.78
N GLU A 21 3.58 20.77 2.05
CA GLU A 21 4.53 20.98 3.14
C GLU A 21 5.79 20.10 3.03
N THR A 22 5.66 18.90 2.44
CA THR A 22 6.78 17.99 2.18
C THR A 22 7.74 18.58 1.14
N LYS A 23 7.22 19.18 0.06
CA LYS A 23 8.04 19.87 -0.96
C LYS A 23 8.82 21.04 -0.38
N GLU A 24 8.30 21.66 0.67
CA GLU A 24 8.95 22.75 1.40
C GLU A 24 9.89 22.24 2.51
N GLY A 25 10.08 20.93 2.63
CA GLY A 25 10.98 20.30 3.60
C GLY A 25 10.48 20.33 5.06
N ARG A 26 9.19 20.61 5.28
CA ARG A 26 8.61 20.71 6.64
C ARG A 26 8.15 19.39 7.23
N ILE A 27 7.89 18.39 6.40
CA ILE A 27 7.46 17.07 6.83
C ILE A 27 8.54 16.05 6.50
N ARG A 28 8.92 15.26 7.50
CA ARG A 28 9.80 14.10 7.34
C ARG A 28 8.98 12.82 7.36
N TRP A 29 9.17 12.00 6.33
CA TRP A 29 8.45 10.76 6.15
C TRP A 29 9.28 9.54 6.55
N SER A 30 8.59 8.55 7.12
CA SER A 30 9.05 7.17 7.25
C SER A 30 8.16 6.31 6.38
N VAL A 31 8.76 5.73 5.36
CA VAL A 31 8.09 4.85 4.40
C VAL A 31 8.61 3.44 4.58
N GLU A 32 7.70 2.51 4.82
CA GLU A 32 8.03 1.08 4.93
C GLU A 32 7.27 0.31 3.86
N VAL A 33 7.96 -0.57 3.16
CA VAL A 33 7.42 -1.39 2.08
C VAL A 33 7.67 -2.86 2.40
N GLN A 34 6.64 -3.68 2.28
CA GLN A 34 6.75 -5.14 2.29
C GLN A 34 6.08 -5.69 1.06
N THR A 35 6.83 -6.39 0.21
CA THR A 35 6.33 -6.89 -1.07
C THR A 35 6.84 -8.30 -1.36
N THR A 36 6.01 -9.12 -1.99
CA THR A 36 6.42 -10.44 -2.52
C THR A 36 6.92 -10.37 -3.95
N GLU A 37 6.88 -9.21 -4.60
CA GLU A 37 7.20 -9.06 -6.02
C GLU A 37 8.60 -9.61 -6.35
N ALA A 38 9.56 -9.39 -5.45
CA ALA A 38 10.95 -9.84 -5.58
C ALA A 38 11.19 -11.31 -5.14
N ASN A 39 10.17 -12.00 -4.64
CA ASN A 39 10.29 -13.40 -4.23
C ASN A 39 10.42 -14.32 -5.47
N PRO A 40 11.07 -15.48 -5.36
CA PRO A 40 11.10 -16.49 -6.42
C PRO A 40 9.69 -16.92 -6.83
N VAL A 41 9.46 -17.11 -8.14
CA VAL A 41 8.12 -17.41 -8.69
C VAL A 41 7.57 -18.72 -8.12
N GLU A 42 8.44 -19.70 -7.87
CA GLU A 42 8.14 -20.99 -7.27
C GLU A 42 7.66 -20.93 -5.81
N GLU A 43 7.91 -19.81 -5.12
CA GLU A 43 7.45 -19.57 -3.74
C GLU A 43 6.13 -18.79 -3.70
N LYS A 44 5.69 -18.24 -4.84
CA LYS A 44 4.49 -17.43 -4.91
C LYS A 44 3.24 -18.32 -5.00
N PRO A 45 2.16 -17.94 -4.30
CA PRO A 45 0.91 -18.67 -4.41
C PRO A 45 0.31 -18.52 -5.81
N VAL A 46 -0.37 -19.57 -6.25
CA VAL A 46 -1.03 -19.66 -7.55
C VAL A 46 -2.50 -20.02 -7.34
N GLU A 47 -3.39 -19.18 -7.85
CA GLU A 47 -4.82 -19.48 -7.92
C GLU A 47 -5.21 -19.97 -9.32
N HIS A 48 -6.10 -20.95 -9.38
CA HIS A 48 -6.61 -21.50 -10.63
C HIS A 48 -8.02 -20.95 -10.87
N GLU A 49 -8.16 -19.98 -11.77
CA GLU A 49 -9.41 -19.28 -12.05
C GLU A 49 -9.58 -19.15 -13.57
N ASP A 50 -10.78 -19.46 -14.08
CA ASP A 50 -11.12 -19.38 -15.51
C ASP A 50 -10.18 -20.19 -16.44
N GLY A 51 -9.61 -21.28 -15.93
CA GLY A 51 -8.65 -22.11 -16.68
C GLY A 51 -7.28 -21.46 -16.87
N LEU A 52 -6.95 -20.44 -16.07
CA LEU A 52 -5.66 -19.77 -16.02
C LEU A 52 -5.03 -19.93 -14.64
N ASP A 53 -3.70 -20.02 -14.64
CA ASP A 53 -2.88 -20.00 -13.44
C ASP A 53 -2.48 -18.54 -13.15
N TRP A 54 -2.99 -18.00 -12.05
CA TRP A 54 -2.72 -16.64 -11.60
C TRP A 54 -1.67 -16.67 -10.50
N THR A 55 -0.46 -16.21 -10.81
CA THR A 55 0.55 -15.91 -9.79
C THR A 55 0.11 -14.68 -9.02
N ILE A 56 0.17 -14.76 -7.69
CA ILE A 56 -0.30 -13.69 -6.81
C ILE A 56 0.90 -13.05 -6.10
N ASP A 57 0.89 -11.73 -6.14
CA ASP A 57 1.79 -10.86 -5.41
C ASP A 57 0.99 -9.96 -4.48
N GLU A 58 1.62 -9.58 -3.37
CA GLU A 58 1.10 -8.53 -2.49
C GLU A 58 2.15 -7.46 -2.21
N CYS A 59 1.68 -6.24 -1.97
CA CYS A 59 2.50 -5.11 -1.59
C CYS A 59 1.80 -4.27 -0.53
N TYR A 60 2.43 -4.13 0.63
CA TYR A 60 2.08 -3.15 1.65
C TYR A 60 3.01 -1.96 1.57
N VAL A 61 2.45 -0.75 1.68
CA VAL A 61 3.22 0.49 1.87
C VAL A 61 2.65 1.27 3.03
N SER A 62 3.46 1.51 4.06
CA SER A 62 3.14 2.41 5.18
C SER A 62 3.75 3.77 4.95
N TYR A 63 2.94 4.81 5.03
CA TYR A 63 3.32 6.22 5.02
C TYR A 63 3.11 6.80 6.43
N TYR A 64 4.20 7.09 7.12
CA TYR A 64 4.14 7.70 8.44
C TYR A 64 4.85 9.06 8.48
N CYS A 65 4.23 10.02 9.16
CA CYS A 65 4.85 11.27 9.54
C CYS A 65 4.19 11.86 10.79
N LYS A 66 4.85 12.87 11.38
CA LYS A 66 4.18 13.75 12.35
C LYS A 66 3.63 14.96 11.62
N TYR A 67 2.31 15.11 11.63
CA TYR A 67 1.61 16.22 11.00
C TYR A 67 0.82 17.03 12.02
N LYS A 68 1.04 18.35 12.09
CA LYS A 68 0.37 19.26 13.04
C LYS A 68 0.39 18.75 14.49
N GLY A 69 1.52 18.16 14.91
CA GLY A 69 1.73 17.61 16.26
C GLY A 69 1.07 16.26 16.54
N LYS A 70 0.46 15.61 15.53
CA LYS A 70 -0.19 14.30 15.63
C LYS A 70 0.52 13.28 14.74
N ASP A 71 0.42 12.01 15.13
CA ASP A 71 0.87 10.91 14.28
C ASP A 71 -0.12 10.71 13.13
N PHE A 72 0.40 10.74 11.91
CA PHE A 72 -0.33 10.35 10.70
C PHE A 72 0.24 9.03 10.21
N CYS A 73 -0.62 8.04 10.02
CA CYS A 73 -0.26 6.74 9.49
C CYS A 73 -1.31 6.31 8.47
N LEU A 74 -0.87 6.09 7.23
CA LEU A 74 -1.67 5.54 6.16
C LEU A 74 -0.98 4.28 5.64
N ILE A 75 -1.73 3.20 5.43
CA ILE A 75 -1.20 1.99 4.79
C ILE A 75 -1.99 1.71 3.53
N THR A 76 -1.31 1.44 2.44
CA THR A 76 -1.91 0.85 1.23
C THR A 76 -1.56 -0.62 1.17
N TYR A 77 -2.52 -1.42 0.70
CA TYR A 77 -2.33 -2.80 0.31
C TYR A 77 -2.73 -2.95 -1.16
N GLU A 78 -1.87 -3.57 -1.95
CA GLU A 78 -2.17 -3.99 -3.31
C GLU A 78 -1.98 -5.50 -3.42
N MET A 79 -3.00 -6.19 -3.92
CA MET A 79 -2.88 -7.56 -4.42
C MET A 79 -2.83 -7.53 -5.94
N LEU A 80 -1.77 -8.11 -6.51
CA LEU A 80 -1.57 -8.22 -7.95
C LEU A 80 -1.72 -9.70 -8.35
N LYS A 81 -2.59 -9.98 -9.32
CA LYS A 81 -2.70 -11.30 -9.95
C LYS A 81 -2.23 -11.22 -11.38
N THR A 82 -1.27 -12.05 -11.75
CA THR A 82 -0.71 -12.10 -13.11
C THR A 82 -0.89 -13.50 -13.69
N ALA A 83 -1.50 -13.60 -14.87
CA ALA A 83 -1.64 -14.86 -15.60
C ALA A 83 -1.12 -14.70 -17.03
N ASN A 84 -0.46 -15.75 -17.54
CA ASN A 84 -0.10 -15.83 -18.95
C ASN A 84 -1.16 -16.65 -19.68
N SER A 85 -1.78 -16.07 -20.71
CA SER A 85 -2.75 -16.80 -21.52
C SER A 85 -2.05 -17.80 -22.44
N SER A 86 -2.79 -18.82 -22.87
CA SER A 86 -2.37 -19.75 -23.94
C SER A 86 -2.12 -19.07 -25.28
N THR A 87 -2.59 -17.84 -25.47
CA THR A 87 -2.34 -17.00 -26.67
C THR A 87 -1.08 -16.12 -26.54
N GLY A 88 -0.37 -16.18 -25.41
CA GLY A 88 0.82 -15.38 -25.13
C GLY A 88 0.52 -13.96 -24.60
N GLU A 89 -0.75 -13.65 -24.30
CA GLU A 89 -1.14 -12.38 -23.69
C GLU A 89 -1.02 -12.46 -22.16
N GLN A 90 -0.33 -11.49 -21.56
CA GLN A 90 -0.32 -11.35 -20.11
C GLN A 90 -1.57 -10.63 -19.62
N LYS A 91 -2.29 -11.23 -18.68
CA LYS A 91 -3.42 -10.62 -17.99
C LYS A 91 -3.00 -10.22 -16.58
N VAL A 92 -3.43 -9.03 -16.15
CA VAL A 92 -3.18 -8.50 -14.81
C VAL A 92 -4.49 -8.07 -14.18
N LYS A 93 -4.74 -8.51 -12.95
CA LYS A 93 -5.81 -8.00 -12.06
C LYS A 93 -5.11 -7.34 -10.86
N SER A 94 -5.56 -6.16 -10.45
CA SER A 94 -5.09 -5.49 -9.23
C SER A 94 -6.26 -5.17 -8.32
N SER A 95 -6.08 -5.36 -7.02
CA SER A 95 -7.04 -4.97 -5.98
C SER A 95 -6.33 -4.13 -4.93
N ASN A 96 -6.88 -2.95 -4.65
CA ASN A 96 -6.27 -1.97 -3.76
C ASN A 96 -7.15 -1.73 -2.53
N MET A 97 -6.52 -1.67 -1.36
CA MET A 97 -7.14 -1.27 -0.11
C MET A 97 -6.30 -0.20 0.58
N VAL A 98 -6.96 0.68 1.31
CA VAL A 98 -6.29 1.75 2.08
C VAL A 98 -6.80 1.72 3.51
N PHE A 99 -5.89 1.94 4.45
CA PHE A 99 -6.14 1.87 5.88
C PHE A 99 -5.58 3.09 6.60
N LEU A 100 -6.28 3.51 7.67
CA LEU A 100 -5.80 4.52 8.62
C LEU A 100 -5.68 3.92 10.03
N PRO A 101 -4.72 3.01 10.27
CA PRO A 101 -4.55 2.39 11.57
C PRO A 101 -3.91 3.36 12.58
N PRO A 102 -4.20 3.20 13.89
CA PRO A 102 -3.35 3.76 14.94
C PRO A 102 -1.90 3.30 14.80
N LEU A 103 -0.94 4.11 15.24
CA LEU A 103 0.50 3.79 15.07
C LEU A 103 0.89 2.43 15.69
N GLY A 104 0.27 2.04 16.80
CA GLY A 104 0.49 0.74 17.45
C GLY A 104 -0.07 -0.46 16.71
N MET A 105 -0.86 -0.24 15.65
CA MET A 105 -1.51 -1.27 14.82
C MET A 105 -0.96 -1.31 13.40
N ARG A 106 0.24 -0.76 13.18
CA ARG A 106 0.91 -0.68 11.88
C ARG A 106 1.57 -2.02 11.48
N PHE A 107 0.78 -3.09 11.48
CA PHE A 107 1.18 -4.42 11.08
C PHE A 107 0.85 -4.64 9.60
N PHE A 108 1.77 -5.24 8.84
CA PHE A 108 1.51 -5.65 7.45
C PHE A 108 0.84 -7.01 7.44
N ASP A 109 -0.42 -7.00 7.85
CA ASP A 109 -1.33 -8.14 7.92
C ASP A 109 -2.74 -7.62 7.59
N ILE A 110 -3.33 -8.16 6.53
CA ILE A 110 -4.64 -7.68 6.04
C ILE A 110 -5.72 -7.84 7.11
N HIS A 111 -5.76 -8.96 7.84
CA HIS A 111 -6.79 -9.23 8.85
C HIS A 111 -6.69 -8.27 10.03
N ALA A 112 -5.47 -7.90 10.43
CA ALA A 112 -5.26 -6.88 11.46
C ALA A 112 -5.64 -5.47 10.97
N LEU A 113 -5.52 -5.20 9.66
CA LEU A 113 -5.80 -3.90 9.07
C LEU A 113 -7.26 -3.69 8.65
N LEU A 114 -8.01 -4.75 8.33
CA LEU A 114 -9.41 -4.70 7.90
C LEU A 114 -10.30 -3.77 8.74
N PRO A 115 -10.23 -3.76 10.10
CA PRO A 115 -11.03 -2.84 10.91
C PRO A 115 -10.74 -1.34 10.69
N TYR A 116 -9.62 -1.01 10.06
CA TYR A 116 -9.17 0.36 9.77
C TYR A 116 -9.30 0.72 8.29
N SER A 117 -9.98 -0.11 7.49
CA SER A 117 -10.18 0.13 6.06
C SER A 117 -11.03 1.39 5.86
N ILE A 118 -10.62 2.21 4.90
CA ILE A 118 -11.39 3.37 4.46
C ILE A 118 -11.96 3.12 3.08
N GLU A 119 -13.14 3.68 2.82
CA GLU A 119 -13.64 3.79 1.45
C GLU A 119 -12.74 4.75 0.67
N VAL A 120 -12.39 4.36 -0.56
CA VAL A 120 -11.52 5.15 -1.43
C VAL A 120 -12.16 5.36 -2.80
N SER A 121 -12.03 6.58 -3.31
CA SER A 121 -12.29 6.88 -4.72
C SER A 121 -11.00 6.79 -5.52
N ASN A 122 -11.13 6.69 -6.84
CA ASN A 122 -10.01 6.77 -7.78
C ASN A 122 -9.20 8.07 -7.61
N VAL A 123 -9.85 9.16 -7.18
CA VAL A 123 -9.19 10.45 -6.92
C VAL A 123 -8.28 10.36 -5.68
N LEU A 124 -8.74 9.71 -4.62
CA LEU A 124 -7.92 9.49 -3.43
C LEU A 124 -6.77 8.52 -3.71
N LEU A 125 -7.02 7.46 -4.48
CA LEU A 125 -5.97 6.53 -4.91
C LEU A 125 -4.89 7.24 -5.74
N ASP A 126 -5.27 8.10 -6.68
CA ASP A 126 -4.33 8.92 -7.45
C ASP A 126 -3.52 9.87 -6.55
N ALA A 127 -4.15 10.49 -5.55
CA ALA A 127 -3.44 11.33 -4.59
C ALA A 127 -2.39 10.56 -3.78
N ILE A 128 -2.72 9.35 -3.32
CA ILE A 128 -1.77 8.49 -2.59
C ILE A 128 -0.64 8.03 -3.52
N HIS A 129 -0.95 7.66 -4.76
CA HIS A 129 0.06 7.31 -5.76
C HIS A 129 1.02 8.48 -6.04
N ARG A 130 0.51 9.71 -6.16
CA ARG A 130 1.36 10.90 -6.33
C ARG A 130 2.22 11.18 -5.12
N LEU A 131 1.70 10.95 -3.90
CA LEU A 131 2.50 11.01 -2.68
C LEU A 131 3.66 10.01 -2.75
N TRP A 132 3.40 8.75 -3.09
CA TRP A 132 4.42 7.72 -3.29
C TRP A 132 5.51 8.14 -4.27
N VAL A 133 5.12 8.54 -5.49
CA VAL A 133 6.08 8.95 -6.54
C VAL A 133 6.92 10.13 -6.08
N MET A 134 6.30 11.14 -5.46
CA MET A 134 7.01 12.30 -4.94
C MET A 134 8.05 11.92 -3.87
N LEU A 135 7.68 11.05 -2.92
CA LEU A 135 8.60 10.59 -1.88
C LEU A 135 9.76 9.77 -2.46
N LEU A 136 9.48 8.90 -3.46
CA LEU A 136 10.52 8.17 -4.16
C LEU A 136 11.48 9.10 -4.92
N ASP A 137 10.96 10.10 -5.61
CA ASP A 137 11.78 11.05 -6.36
C ASP A 137 12.69 11.86 -5.43
N MET A 138 12.17 12.29 -4.28
CA MET A 138 13.00 12.88 -3.22
C MET A 138 14.09 11.92 -2.74
N TYR A 139 13.76 10.65 -2.47
CA TYR A 139 14.74 9.64 -2.05
C TYR A 139 15.79 9.30 -3.13
N LYS A 140 15.44 9.40 -4.42
CA LYS A 140 16.39 9.23 -5.52
C LYS A 140 17.42 10.34 -5.55
N VAL A 141 17.00 11.58 -5.31
CA VAL A 141 17.87 12.76 -5.28
C VAL A 141 18.71 12.82 -4.00
N ASP A 142 18.09 12.58 -2.85
CA ASP A 142 18.74 12.56 -1.55
C ASP A 142 18.21 11.40 -0.69
N LYS A 143 19.09 10.43 -0.39
CA LYS A 143 18.78 9.25 0.43
C LYS A 143 18.41 9.61 1.88
N GLY A 144 18.77 10.79 2.37
CA GLY A 144 18.44 11.28 3.70
C GLY A 144 17.09 12.01 3.80
N SER A 145 16.47 12.36 2.66
CA SER A 145 15.25 13.17 2.59
C SER A 145 14.04 12.50 3.25
N ILE A 146 13.96 11.17 3.15
CA ILE A 146 12.99 10.33 3.83
C ILE A 146 13.70 9.12 4.43
N TYR A 147 13.08 8.49 5.43
CA TYR A 147 13.43 7.12 5.77
C TYR A 147 12.65 6.18 4.86
N LEU A 148 13.36 5.31 4.12
CA LEU A 148 12.75 4.28 3.29
C LEU A 148 13.33 2.92 3.68
N ASN A 149 12.46 1.99 4.03
CA ASN A 149 12.81 0.59 4.29
C ASN A 149 11.98 -0.32 3.41
N VAL A 150 12.62 -1.24 2.68
CA VAL A 150 11.97 -2.21 1.80
C VAL A 150 12.39 -3.60 2.24
N ARG A 151 11.43 -4.48 2.48
CA ARG A 151 11.67 -5.87 2.90
C ARG A 151 10.83 -6.85 2.08
N PRO A 152 11.29 -8.10 1.89
CA PRO A 152 10.46 -9.14 1.30
C PRO A 152 9.27 -9.45 2.20
N GLY A 153 8.14 -9.78 1.57
CA GLY A 153 6.93 -10.28 2.21
C GLY A 153 6.84 -11.80 2.18
N THR A 154 5.88 -12.35 2.91
CA THR A 154 5.51 -13.77 2.86
C THR A 154 4.00 -13.82 2.74
N LEU A 155 3.53 -14.26 1.58
CA LEU A 155 2.11 -14.42 1.31
C LEU A 155 1.74 -15.90 1.44
N THR A 156 0.78 -16.19 2.31
CA THR A 156 0.13 -17.49 2.41
C THR A 156 -1.34 -17.29 2.13
N ILE A 157 -1.86 -17.94 1.09
CA ILE A 157 -3.30 -17.97 0.83
C ILE A 157 -3.85 -19.16 1.63
N GLU A 158 -4.74 -18.89 2.58
CA GLU A 158 -5.46 -19.97 3.26
C GLU A 158 -6.45 -20.58 2.28
N ASP A 159 -6.30 -21.87 1.96
CA ASP A 159 -7.33 -22.60 1.22
C ASP A 159 -8.63 -22.56 2.03
N GLU A 160 -9.67 -21.91 1.52
CA GLU A 160 -11.03 -22.09 2.03
C GLU A 160 -11.36 -23.58 1.89
N LYS A 161 -11.28 -24.32 3.02
CA LYS A 161 -11.78 -25.69 3.10
C LYS A 161 -13.29 -25.66 2.88
N ASN A 162 -13.71 -25.87 1.63
CA ASN A 162 -15.06 -26.29 1.27
C ASN A 162 -15.40 -27.63 1.92
#